data_AF-A0A935BN43-F1
#
_entry.id   AF-A0A935BN43-F1
#
_cell.length_a   1.000
_cell.length_b   1.000
_cell.length_c   1.000
_cell.angle_alpha   90.00
_cell.angle_beta   90.00
_cell.angle_gamma   90.00
#
_symmetry.space_group_name_H-M   'P 1'
#
loop_
_entity.id
_entity.type
_entity.pdbx_description
1 polymer ?
#
loop_
_entity_poly.entity_id
_entity_poly.type
_entity_poly.pdbx_seq_one_letter_code
_entity_poly.pdbx_strand_id
1 'polypeptide(L)'
;MRHRDDVASASRRALLADLWCAQEARTILEHRARLVMELGRLHAEIEAEMDRLCALTQPENGMGLHLLRQRRVTGALALRWADSARHTLTGDRLVQRLAGMPIEASRWYAALAVQVGWLNARERLVRHARQVMRDLSEERHFDSLIGGSNHE
;
A
#
# COMPACT_ATOMS: atom_id res chain seq x y z
N MET A 1 3.94 29.06 -1.36
CA MET A 1 3.05 28.09 -2.05
C MET A 1 2.98 26.73 -1.32
N ARG A 2 2.93 26.70 0.02
CA ARG A 2 2.84 25.46 0.84
C ARG A 2 1.53 25.34 1.63
N HIS A 3 0.69 26.37 1.61
CA HIS A 3 -0.46 26.49 2.51
C HIS A 3 -1.74 25.80 2.00
N ARG A 4 -1.82 25.48 0.71
CA ARG A 4 -3.02 24.85 0.09
C ARG A 4 -3.06 23.33 0.28
N ASP A 5 -1.91 22.67 0.32
CA ASP A 5 -1.84 21.22 0.48
C ASP A 5 -2.15 20.79 1.92
N ASP A 6 -1.79 21.62 2.91
CA ASP A 6 -2.09 21.38 4.32
C ASP A 6 -3.58 21.52 4.64
N VAL A 7 -4.28 22.46 3.99
CA VAL A 7 -5.74 22.62 4.16
C VAL A 7 -6.48 21.47 3.48
N ALA A 8 -6.06 21.05 2.28
CA ALA A 8 -6.64 19.87 1.63
C ALA A 8 -6.40 18.57 2.43
N SER A 9 -5.23 18.46 3.07
CA SER A 9 -4.85 17.37 3.97
C SER A 9 -5.65 17.37 5.27
N ALA A 10 -5.88 18.53 5.88
CA ALA A 10 -6.70 18.69 7.07
C ALA A 10 -8.18 18.44 6.79
N SER A 11 -8.72 18.96 5.69
CA SER A 11 -10.10 18.73 5.27
C SER A 11 -10.36 17.26 4.90
N ARG A 12 -9.38 16.55 4.31
CA ARG A 12 -9.50 15.10 4.09
C ARG A 12 -9.48 14.32 5.39
N ARG A 13 -8.66 14.72 6.37
CA ARG A 13 -8.62 14.08 7.70
C ARG A 13 -9.91 14.30 8.48
N ALA A 14 -10.49 15.50 8.42
CA ALA A 14 -11.79 15.81 9.00
C ALA A 14 -12.92 15.02 8.32
N LEU A 15 -12.94 14.97 6.98
CA LEU A 15 -13.90 14.16 6.23
C LEU A 15 -13.80 12.67 6.58
N LEU A 16 -12.58 12.14 6.74
CA LEU A 16 -12.38 10.75 7.15
C LEU A 16 -12.86 10.50 8.60
N ALA A 17 -12.71 11.48 9.50
CA ALA A 17 -13.22 11.38 10.87
C ALA A 17 -14.75 11.47 10.95
N ASP A 18 -15.37 12.38 10.20
CA ASP A 18 -16.83 12.52 10.13
C ASP A 18 -17.48 11.29 9.50
N LEU A 19 -16.84 10.74 8.47
CA LEU A 19 -17.27 9.50 7.83
C LEU A 19 -17.17 8.30 8.80
N TRP A 20 -16.17 8.29 9.70
CA TRP A 20 -16.01 7.24 10.73
C TRP A 20 -17.03 7.35 11.88
N CYS A 21 -17.50 8.56 12.19
CA CYS A 21 -18.43 8.85 13.29
C CYS A 21 -19.92 8.76 12.89
N ALA A 22 -20.27 8.60 11.61
CA ALA A 22 -21.67 8.52 11.17
C ALA A 22 -22.36 7.24 11.68
N GLN A 23 -23.27 7.40 12.64
CA GLN A 23 -23.79 6.36 13.54
C GLN A 23 -25.18 5.83 13.15
N GLU A 24 -25.48 5.73 11.85
CA GLU A 24 -26.75 5.21 11.33
C GLU A 24 -26.49 3.93 10.50
N ALA A 25 -27.27 2.86 10.72
CA ALA A 25 -26.97 1.53 10.17
C ALA A 25 -26.89 1.48 8.62
N ARG A 26 -27.66 2.33 7.93
CA ARG A 26 -27.70 2.44 6.46
C ARG A 26 -26.50 3.22 5.92
N THR A 27 -26.17 4.33 6.57
CA THR A 27 -24.98 5.17 6.31
C THR A 27 -23.70 4.43 6.63
N ILE A 28 -23.67 3.56 7.66
CA ILE A 28 -22.53 2.70 7.99
C ILE A 28 -22.25 1.68 6.88
N LEU A 29 -23.28 1.03 6.32
CA LEU A 29 -23.10 0.08 5.20
C LEU A 29 -22.62 0.76 3.93
N GLU A 30 -23.23 1.89 3.56
CA GLU A 30 -22.80 2.70 2.41
C GLU A 30 -21.39 3.28 2.61
N HIS A 31 -21.06 3.71 3.83
CA HIS A 31 -19.75 4.19 4.23
C HIS A 31 -18.67 3.10 4.11
N ARG A 32 -18.97 1.89 4.58
CA ARG A 32 -18.07 0.73 4.48
C ARG A 32 -17.83 0.31 3.03
N ALA A 33 -18.89 0.26 2.22
CA ALA A 33 -18.75 -0.03 0.78
C ALA A 33 -17.84 1.00 0.10
N ARG A 34 -18.02 2.29 0.41
CA ARG A 34 -17.17 3.37 -0.09
C ARG A 34 -15.71 3.24 0.35
N LEU A 35 -15.47 2.90 1.62
CA LEU A 35 -14.13 2.65 2.14
C LEU A 35 -13.45 1.46 1.46
N VAL A 36 -14.17 0.36 1.24
CA VAL A 36 -13.64 -0.81 0.52
C VAL A 36 -13.26 -0.45 -0.91
N MET A 37 -14.12 0.29 -1.62
CA MET A 37 -13.82 0.78 -2.97
C MET A 37 -12.59 1.70 -2.99
N GLU A 38 -12.50 2.63 -2.03
CA GLU A 38 -11.38 3.57 -1.94
C GLU A 38 -10.06 2.85 -1.62
N LEU A 39 -10.07 1.87 -0.71
CA LEU A 39 -8.91 1.04 -0.42
C LEU A 39 -8.49 0.18 -1.63
N GLY A 40 -9.46 -0.30 -2.41
CA GLY A 40 -9.19 -0.99 -3.68
C GLY A 40 -8.52 -0.08 -4.70
N ARG A 41 -9.04 1.15 -4.85
CA ARG A 41 -8.46 2.19 -5.72
C ARG A 41 -7.03 2.55 -5.31
N LEU A 42 -6.82 2.81 -4.01
CA LEU A 42 -5.48 3.10 -3.46
C LEU A 42 -4.49 1.95 -3.66
N HIS A 43 -4.95 0.70 -3.54
CA HIS A 43 -4.10 -0.46 -3.80
C HIS A 43 -3.67 -0.54 -5.27
N ALA A 44 -4.60 -0.29 -6.21
CA ALA A 44 -4.30 -0.25 -7.64
C ALA A 44 -3.34 0.88 -8.00
N GLU A 45 -3.47 2.06 -7.38
CA GLU A 45 -2.52 3.17 -7.56
C GLU A 45 -1.11 2.80 -7.09
N ILE A 46 -1.01 2.14 -5.92
CA ILE A 46 0.28 1.67 -5.39
C ILE A 46 0.91 0.65 -6.34
N GLU A 47 0.13 -0.31 -6.84
CA GLU A 47 0.62 -1.29 -7.82
C GLU A 47 1.15 -0.60 -9.08
N ALA A 48 0.38 0.34 -9.65
CA ALA A 48 0.80 1.10 -10.83
C ALA A 48 2.03 1.97 -10.58
N GLU A 49 2.20 2.52 -9.37
CA GLU A 49 3.41 3.26 -8.99
C GLU A 49 4.62 2.34 -8.84
N MET A 50 4.45 1.17 -8.22
CA MET A 50 5.50 0.15 -8.10
C MET A 50 5.96 -0.36 -9.47
N ASP A 51 5.03 -0.63 -10.39
CA ASP A 51 5.33 -1.03 -11.76
C ASP A 51 6.14 0.03 -12.51
N ARG A 52 5.77 1.31 -12.36
CA ARG A 52 6.51 2.42 -12.98
C ARG A 52 7.95 2.50 -12.46
N LEU A 53 8.17 2.33 -11.16
CA LEU A 53 9.54 2.36 -10.61
C LEU A 53 10.37 1.14 -11.04
N CYS A 54 9.76 -0.03 -11.18
CA CYS A 54 10.41 -1.19 -11.78
C CYS A 54 10.82 -0.92 -13.23
N ALA A 55 9.93 -0.33 -14.04
CA ALA A 55 10.25 0.01 -15.42
C ALA A 55 11.37 1.06 -15.54
N LEU A 56 11.44 2.01 -14.61
CA LEU A 56 12.48 3.05 -14.60
C LEU A 56 13.87 2.53 -14.22
N THR A 57 13.94 1.40 -13.51
CA THR A 57 15.19 0.92 -12.89
C THR A 57 15.62 -0.42 -13.47
N GLN A 58 15.23 -0.72 -14.72
CA GLN A 58 15.53 -2.01 -15.34
C GLN A 58 17.00 -2.40 -15.13
N PRO A 59 17.28 -3.68 -14.81
CA PRO A 59 18.59 -4.14 -14.35
C PRO A 59 19.69 -4.11 -15.44
N GLU A 60 19.47 -3.45 -16.58
CA GLU A 60 20.46 -3.26 -17.64
C GLU A 60 21.74 -2.56 -17.11
N ASN A 61 21.62 -1.80 -16.02
CA ASN A 61 22.75 -1.14 -15.34
C ASN A 61 23.35 -1.97 -14.18
N GLY A 62 23.02 -3.26 -14.06
CA GLY A 62 23.57 -4.18 -13.05
C GLY A 62 22.96 -4.07 -11.64
N MET A 63 21.94 -3.22 -11.46
CA MET A 63 21.08 -3.16 -10.28
C MET A 63 19.75 -2.47 -10.60
N GLY A 64 18.63 -3.08 -10.18
CA GLY A 64 17.28 -2.61 -10.47
C GLY A 64 16.22 -3.04 -9.45
N LEU A 65 15.02 -2.49 -9.58
CA LEU A 65 13.88 -2.88 -8.75
C LEU A 65 13.10 -4.03 -9.37
N HIS A 66 12.74 -4.98 -8.52
CA HIS A 66 11.91 -6.12 -8.83
C HIS A 66 10.63 -6.06 -7.99
N LEU A 67 9.49 -6.19 -8.67
CA LEU A 67 8.17 -6.25 -8.03
C LEU A 67 7.79 -7.70 -7.72
N LEU A 68 7.73 -8.04 -6.44
CA LEU A 68 7.23 -9.31 -5.94
C LEU A 68 5.71 -9.24 -5.77
N ARG A 69 4.98 -10.17 -6.40
CA ARG A 69 3.52 -10.27 -6.31
C ARG A 69 3.10 -11.61 -5.70
N GLN A 70 2.52 -11.59 -4.51
CA GLN A 70 1.95 -12.78 -3.85
C GLN A 70 0.45 -12.90 -4.15
N ARG A 71 0.12 -13.31 -5.38
CA ARG A 71 -1.25 -13.30 -5.92
C ARG A 71 -2.24 -14.27 -5.28
N ARG A 72 -1.78 -15.34 -4.62
CA ARG A 72 -2.65 -16.49 -4.29
C ARG A 72 -3.36 -16.44 -2.93
N VAL A 73 -2.99 -15.56 -2.00
CA VAL A 73 -3.58 -15.56 -0.64
C VAL A 73 -3.81 -14.14 -0.10
N THR A 74 -2.84 -13.24 -0.27
CA THR A 74 -2.86 -11.93 0.41
C THR A 74 -2.92 -10.74 -0.54
N GLY A 75 -2.66 -10.95 -1.84
CA GLY A 75 -2.51 -9.87 -2.82
C GLY A 75 -1.30 -8.97 -2.51
N ALA A 76 -0.35 -9.42 -1.69
CA ALA A 76 0.75 -8.59 -1.23
C ALA A 76 1.70 -8.22 -2.37
N LEU A 77 2.13 -6.97 -2.35
CA LEU A 77 3.10 -6.41 -3.29
C LEU A 77 4.33 -5.91 -2.54
N ALA A 78 5.51 -6.14 -3.09
CA ALA A 78 6.73 -5.58 -2.51
C ALA A 78 7.77 -5.29 -3.59
N LEU A 79 8.34 -4.08 -3.53
CA LEU A 79 9.53 -3.73 -4.29
C LEU A 79 10.79 -4.19 -3.56
N ARG A 80 11.68 -4.84 -4.30
CA ARG A 80 13.00 -5.28 -3.81
C ARG A 80 14.08 -4.86 -4.78
N TRP A 81 15.21 -4.42 -4.26
CA TRP A 81 16.42 -4.25 -5.05
C TRP A 81 16.96 -5.61 -5.47
N ALA A 82 17.49 -5.71 -6.67
CA ALA A 82 18.10 -6.91 -7.23
C ALA A 82 19.27 -6.50 -8.15
N ASP A 83 20.34 -7.28 -8.17
CA ASP A 83 21.45 -7.09 -9.12
C ASP A 83 21.28 -7.95 -10.39
N SER A 84 20.35 -8.90 -10.35
CA SER A 84 20.05 -9.82 -11.42
C SER A 84 18.62 -10.35 -11.26
N ALA A 85 18.09 -11.00 -12.29
CA ALA A 85 16.73 -11.49 -12.28
C ALA A 85 16.43 -12.51 -11.15
N ARG A 86 17.47 -13.11 -10.57
CA ARG A 86 17.35 -14.18 -9.56
C ARG A 86 17.88 -13.79 -8.19
N HIS A 87 18.54 -12.64 -8.05
CA HIS A 87 19.21 -12.28 -6.80
C HIS A 87 18.71 -10.94 -6.28
N THR A 88 17.93 -11.00 -5.20
CA THR A 88 17.50 -9.84 -4.44
C THR A 88 18.59 -9.40 -3.47
N LEU A 89 18.79 -8.09 -3.37
CA LEU A 89 19.76 -7.47 -2.48
C LEU A 89 19.13 -7.22 -1.12
N THR A 90 19.86 -7.58 -0.07
CA THR A 90 19.57 -7.14 1.30
C THR A 90 19.94 -5.66 1.46
N GLY A 91 19.46 -5.02 2.53
CA GLY A 91 19.78 -3.62 2.83
C GLY A 91 21.29 -3.39 2.92
N ASP A 92 22.02 -4.27 3.62
CA ASP A 92 23.47 -4.16 3.77
C ASP A 92 24.20 -4.32 2.44
N ARG A 93 23.78 -5.27 1.59
CA ARG A 93 24.36 -5.47 0.26
C ARG A 93 24.09 -4.29 -0.66
N LEU A 94 22.90 -3.69 -0.57
CA LEU A 94 22.60 -2.45 -1.29
C LEU A 94 23.55 -1.34 -0.86
N VAL A 95 23.72 -1.10 0.44
CA VAL A 95 24.63 -0.05 0.96
C VAL A 95 26.07 -0.26 0.48
N GLN A 96 26.57 -1.50 0.55
CA GLN A 96 27.89 -1.85 0.03
C GLN A 96 28.03 -1.57 -1.47
N ARG A 97 26.99 -1.89 -2.25
CA ARG A 97 26.95 -1.61 -3.69
C ARG A 97 27.01 -0.11 -3.97
N LEU A 98 26.22 0.67 -3.23
CA LEU A 98 26.14 2.13 -3.39
C LEU A 98 27.45 2.84 -3.02
N ALA A 99 28.22 2.29 -2.08
CA ALA A 99 29.54 2.83 -1.72
C ALA A 99 30.58 2.67 -2.85
N GLY A 100 30.42 1.68 -3.72
CA GLY A 100 31.29 1.45 -4.87
C GLY A 100 30.88 2.18 -6.16
N MET A 101 29.79 2.96 -6.13
CA MET A 101 29.27 3.67 -7.30
C MET A 101 29.78 5.12 -7.37
N PRO A 102 29.77 5.74 -8.57
CA PRO A 102 29.92 7.19 -8.70
C PRO A 102 28.92 7.93 -7.80
N ILE A 103 29.34 9.08 -7.24
CA ILE A 103 28.58 9.82 -6.21
C ILE A 103 27.17 10.16 -6.68
N GLU A 104 27.01 10.59 -7.93
CA GLU A 104 25.73 10.99 -8.50
C GLU A 104 24.78 9.80 -8.60
N ALA A 105 25.28 8.65 -9.06
CA ALA A 105 24.49 7.41 -9.14
C ALA A 105 24.11 6.92 -7.74
N SER A 106 25.07 6.92 -6.81
CA SER A 106 24.86 6.52 -5.41
C SER A 106 23.76 7.36 -4.75
N ARG A 107 23.79 8.69 -4.93
CA ARG A 107 22.76 9.61 -4.42
C ARG A 107 21.39 9.33 -5.03
N TRP A 108 21.33 9.09 -6.33
CA TRP A 108 20.07 8.78 -7.02
C TRP A 108 19.43 7.49 -6.50
N TYR A 109 20.21 6.41 -6.41
CA TYR A 109 19.72 5.14 -5.88
C TYR A 109 19.35 5.22 -4.39
N ALA A 110 20.09 5.99 -3.57
CA ALA A 110 19.76 6.19 -2.16
C ALA A 110 18.42 6.93 -1.98
N ALA A 111 18.18 7.99 -2.77
CA ALA A 111 16.90 8.70 -2.75
C ALA A 111 15.74 7.78 -3.16
N LEU A 112 15.96 6.97 -4.19
CA LEU A 112 14.97 5.99 -4.66
C LEU A 112 14.71 4.88 -3.62
N ALA A 113 15.73 4.45 -2.87
CA ALA A 113 15.55 3.46 -1.81
C ALA A 113 14.61 3.96 -0.69
N VAL A 114 14.63 5.26 -0.37
CA VAL A 114 13.68 5.87 0.57
C VAL A 114 12.25 5.81 0.01
N GLN A 115 12.05 6.18 -1.26
CA GLN A 115 10.74 6.10 -1.91
C GLN A 115 10.19 4.66 -1.94
N VAL A 116 11.05 3.68 -2.24
CA VAL A 116 10.72 2.26 -2.23
C VAL A 116 10.29 1.81 -0.83
N GLY A 117 11.02 2.23 0.21
CA GLY A 117 10.66 1.95 1.60
C GLY A 117 9.28 2.50 1.97
N TRP A 118 8.99 3.73 1.56
CA TRP A 118 7.68 4.36 1.77
C TRP A 118 6.56 3.63 1.01
N LEU A 119 6.77 3.27 -0.26
CA LEU A 119 5.76 2.53 -1.04
C LEU A 119 5.47 1.15 -0.46
N ASN A 120 6.49 0.41 -0.03
CA ASN A 120 6.32 -0.87 0.64
C ASN A 120 5.58 -0.72 1.98
N ALA A 121 5.77 0.38 2.72
CA ALA A 121 5.01 0.66 3.93
C ALA A 121 3.54 0.99 3.61
N ARG A 122 3.30 1.83 2.60
CA ARG A 122 1.97 2.23 2.15
C ARG A 122 1.17 1.02 1.66
N GLU A 123 1.79 0.12 0.89
CA GLU A 123 1.20 -1.17 0.49
C GLU A 123 0.72 -1.96 1.71
N ARG A 124 1.61 -2.16 2.70
CA ARG A 124 1.28 -2.98 3.88
C ARG A 124 0.11 -2.41 4.66
N LEU A 125 0.05 -1.08 4.81
CA LEU A 125 -1.04 -0.39 5.49
C LEU A 125 -2.36 -0.56 4.75
N VAL A 126 -2.39 -0.29 3.44
CA VAL A 126 -3.61 -0.42 2.63
C VAL A 126 -4.09 -1.87 2.59
N ARG A 127 -3.17 -2.82 2.43
CA ARG A 127 -3.51 -4.25 2.45
C ARG A 127 -4.06 -4.67 3.81
N HIS A 128 -3.44 -4.24 4.91
CA HIS A 128 -3.94 -4.54 6.25
C HIS A 128 -5.34 -3.95 6.48
N ALA A 129 -5.56 -2.69 6.10
CA ALA A 129 -6.88 -2.06 6.18
C ALA A 129 -7.93 -2.83 5.37
N ARG A 130 -7.59 -3.32 4.18
CA ARG A 130 -8.49 -4.18 3.38
C ARG A 130 -8.81 -5.50 4.07
N GLN A 131 -7.83 -6.12 4.72
CA GLN A 131 -8.04 -7.35 5.48
C GLN A 131 -8.99 -7.10 6.65
N VAL A 132 -8.73 -6.06 7.47
CA VAL A 132 -9.60 -5.69 8.60
C VAL A 132 -11.05 -5.44 8.13
N MET A 133 -11.23 -4.73 7.02
CA MET A 133 -12.57 -4.48 6.47
C MET A 133 -13.28 -5.75 6.01
N ARG A 134 -12.53 -6.74 5.50
CA ARG A 134 -13.07 -8.05 5.12
C ARG A 134 -13.48 -8.83 6.36
N ASP A 135 -12.61 -8.92 7.35
CA ASP A 135 -12.86 -9.67 8.60
C ASP A 135 -14.11 -9.13 9.31
N LEU A 136 -14.23 -7.79 9.42
CA LEU A 136 -15.41 -7.13 9.99
C LEU A 136 -16.70 -7.36 9.19
N SER A 137 -16.61 -7.69 7.90
CA SER A 137 -17.77 -8.03 7.07
C SER A 137 -18.20 -9.49 7.25
N GLU A 138 -17.23 -10.39 7.45
CA GLU A 138 -17.46 -11.82 7.65
C GLU A 138 -18.04 -12.09 9.05
N GLU A 139 -17.55 -11.42 10.10
CA GLU A 139 -18.10 -11.50 11.47
C GLU A 139 -19.58 -11.10 11.54
N ARG A 140 -19.99 -10.05 10.82
CA ARG A 140 -21.40 -9.62 10.78
C ARG A 140 -22.30 -10.56 10.00
N HIS A 141 -21.79 -11.16 8.92
CA HIS A 141 -22.54 -12.19 8.20
C HIS A 141 -22.80 -13.39 9.12
N PHE A 142 -21.85 -13.73 9.98
CA PHE A 142 -22.01 -14.79 10.97
C PHE A 142 -23.05 -14.43 12.06
N ASP A 143 -23.00 -13.22 12.63
CA ASP A 143 -23.99 -12.77 13.63
C ASP A 143 -25.41 -12.69 13.06
N SER A 144 -25.56 -12.27 11.80
CA SER A 144 -26.85 -12.25 11.09
C SER A 144 -27.40 -13.66 10.83
N LEU A 145 -26.55 -14.68 10.71
CA LEU A 145 -26.96 -16.07 10.51
C LEU A 145 -27.35 -16.75 11.83
N ILE A 146 -26.80 -16.32 12.97
CA ILE A 146 -27.12 -16.87 14.30
C ILE A 146 -28.27 -16.11 14.98
N GLY A 147 -28.38 -14.79 14.77
CA GLY A 147 -29.45 -13.96 15.36
C GLY A 147 -30.83 -14.11 14.69
N GLY A 148 -30.93 -14.80 13.55
CA GLY A 148 -32.18 -15.05 12.84
C GLY A 148 -33.06 -16.17 13.41
N SER A 149 -32.68 -16.79 14.52
CA SER A 149 -33.36 -17.97 15.08
C SER A 149 -34.29 -17.69 16.27
N ASN A 150 -34.49 -16.43 16.69
CA ASN A 150 -35.26 -16.10 17.89
C ASN A 150 -36.38 -15.06 17.68
N HIS A 151 -37.21 -15.23 16.66
CA HIS A 151 -38.54 -14.61 16.65
C HIS A 151 -39.57 -15.62 16.15
N GLU A 152 -40.02 -16.47 17.08
CA GLU A 152 -41.39 -17.02 17.10
C GLU A 152 -42.38 -15.92 17.53
#